data_AF-A0A418AI54-F1
#
_entry.id   AF-A0A418AI54-F1
#
_cell.length_a   1.000
_cell.length_b   1.000
_cell.length_c   1.000
_cell.angle_alpha   90.00
_cell.angle_beta   90.00
_cell.angle_gamma   90.00
#
_symmetry.space_group_name_H-M   'P 1'
#
loop_
_entity.id
_entity.type
_entity.pdbx_description
1 polymer ?
#
loop_
_entity_poly.entity_id
_entity_poly.type
_entity_poly.pdbx_seq_one_letter_code
_entity_poly.pdbx_strand_id
1 'polypeptide(L)'
;MKFLAGLVHAAAASQVVFDNLDPLDTGATGTPISKDQGVAVQFRSLPAADTACNPTWLTLDFVNFTLNTINMGGNTSLWLQADLCPSVDGLPNCTKSDKPARIPIDKFAKRVKFQWFPASPIVLIPSTTYWFTVLSNGEVKNKLPIWMDGAKQFNTVNDPKKDVLLAYTATQGGPWTVDVPRENRTVSSLQVYAN
;
A
#
# COMPACT_ATOMS: atom_id res chain seq x y z
N MET A 1 52.78 -9.30 -4.24
CA MET A 1 51.95 -8.08 -4.25
C MET A 1 50.50 -8.50 -4.01
N LYS A 2 49.78 -7.82 -3.11
CA LYS A 2 48.41 -8.17 -2.71
C LYS A 2 47.42 -7.62 -3.75
N PHE A 3 46.57 -8.47 -4.33
CA PHE A 3 45.46 -8.06 -5.17
C PHE A 3 44.30 -7.60 -4.27
N LEU A 4 43.96 -6.32 -4.33
CA LEU A 4 42.72 -5.77 -3.78
C LEU A 4 41.62 -6.01 -4.81
N ALA A 5 40.82 -7.05 -4.61
CA ALA A 5 39.56 -7.22 -5.32
C ALA A 5 38.57 -6.20 -4.75
N GLY A 6 38.38 -5.08 -5.46
CA GLY A 6 37.32 -4.13 -5.17
C GLY A 6 35.97 -4.75 -5.48
N LEU A 7 35.20 -5.05 -4.43
CA LEU A 7 33.82 -5.53 -4.56
C LEU A 7 32.95 -4.35 -5.02
N VAL A 8 32.62 -4.29 -6.30
CA VAL A 8 31.63 -3.35 -6.83
C VAL A 8 30.26 -3.87 -6.39
N HIS A 9 29.70 -3.28 -5.33
CA HIS A 9 28.29 -3.46 -5.03
C HIS A 9 27.50 -2.71 -6.11
N ALA A 10 26.99 -3.44 -7.09
CA ALA A 10 25.98 -2.90 -7.99
C ALA A 10 24.73 -2.61 -7.15
N ALA A 11 24.42 -1.34 -6.93
CA ALA A 11 23.15 -0.94 -6.35
C ALA A 11 22.05 -1.21 -7.39
N ALA A 12 21.15 -2.15 -7.11
CA ALA A 12 19.95 -2.34 -7.92
C ALA A 12 19.07 -1.09 -7.78
N ALA A 13 18.68 -0.50 -8.92
CA ALA A 13 17.78 0.65 -8.92
C ALA A 13 16.35 0.17 -8.59
N SER A 14 15.70 0.86 -7.65
CA SER A 14 14.29 0.60 -7.30
C SER A 14 13.38 0.82 -8.51
N GLN A 15 12.44 -0.09 -8.71
CA GLN A 15 11.43 -0.03 -9.78
C GLN A 15 10.01 -0.04 -9.22
N VAL A 16 9.08 0.53 -9.98
CA VAL A 16 7.67 0.60 -9.62
C VAL A 16 6.99 -0.73 -9.97
N VAL A 17 6.47 -1.43 -8.95
CA VAL A 17 5.75 -2.71 -9.15
C VAL A 17 4.23 -2.52 -9.18
N PHE A 18 3.74 -1.41 -8.64
CA PHE A 18 2.33 -1.00 -8.73
C PHE A 18 2.21 0.51 -8.62
N ASP A 19 1.32 1.10 -9.42
CA ASP A 19 1.04 2.53 -9.41
C ASP A 19 -0.44 2.81 -9.73
N ASN A 20 -1.13 3.40 -8.76
CA ASN A 20 -2.50 3.90 -8.90
C ASN A 20 -2.56 5.44 -9.05
N LEU A 21 -1.40 6.08 -9.26
CA LEU A 21 -1.22 7.51 -9.42
C LEU A 21 -1.60 8.33 -8.16
N ASP A 22 -1.14 9.58 -8.15
CA ASP A 22 -1.57 10.54 -7.15
C ASP A 22 -3.07 10.90 -7.33
N PRO A 23 -3.77 11.30 -6.26
CA PRO A 23 -5.16 11.74 -6.35
C PRO A 23 -5.33 12.97 -7.25
N LEU A 24 -6.46 13.08 -7.94
CA LEU A 24 -6.80 14.24 -8.77
C LEU A 24 -6.78 15.55 -7.97
N ASP A 25 -6.37 16.65 -8.61
CA ASP A 25 -6.25 17.97 -7.99
C ASP A 25 -7.57 18.57 -7.50
N THR A 26 -8.69 18.21 -8.13
CA THR A 26 -10.04 18.62 -7.73
C THR A 26 -10.97 17.42 -7.79
N GLY A 27 -11.89 17.31 -6.83
CA GLY A 27 -12.94 16.27 -6.84
C GLY A 27 -12.51 14.88 -6.38
N ALA A 28 -11.24 14.69 -5.95
CA ALA A 28 -10.78 13.41 -5.44
C ALA A 28 -11.58 12.98 -4.19
N THR A 29 -12.11 11.77 -4.26
CA THR A 29 -12.79 11.06 -3.17
C THR A 29 -11.78 10.27 -2.33
N GLY A 30 -12.27 9.54 -1.35
CA GLY A 30 -11.46 8.61 -0.58
C GLY A 30 -12.25 7.95 0.53
N THR A 31 -11.58 7.04 1.24
CA THR A 31 -12.18 6.27 2.33
C THR A 31 -11.60 6.70 3.67
N PRO A 32 -12.42 7.03 4.69
CA PRO A 32 -11.94 7.29 6.04
C PRO A 32 -11.26 6.06 6.65
N ILE A 33 -10.19 6.29 7.40
CA ILE A 33 -9.46 5.25 8.12
C ILE A 33 -9.49 5.56 9.62
N SER A 34 -9.85 4.58 10.43
CA SER A 34 -9.93 4.70 11.89
C SER A 34 -9.29 3.50 12.58
N LYS A 35 -9.40 3.46 13.92
CA LYS A 35 -9.02 2.27 14.70
C LYS A 35 -9.90 1.06 14.39
N ASP A 36 -11.14 1.30 13.98
CA ASP A 36 -12.15 0.28 13.72
C ASP A 36 -12.27 -0.07 12.24
N GLN A 37 -11.95 0.88 11.36
CA GLN A 37 -12.07 0.76 9.92
C GLN A 37 -10.69 0.90 9.26
N GLY A 38 -10.10 -0.24 8.92
CA GLY A 38 -8.95 -0.34 8.03
C GLY A 38 -9.38 -0.37 6.57
N VAL A 39 -8.48 0.10 5.70
CA VAL A 39 -8.63 0.03 4.25
C VAL A 39 -7.42 -0.73 3.70
N ALA A 40 -7.64 -1.59 2.71
CA ALA A 40 -6.59 -2.31 2.04
C ALA A 40 -6.74 -2.22 0.52
N VAL A 41 -5.60 -2.13 -0.19
CA VAL A 41 -5.53 -2.16 -1.65
C VAL A 41 -4.83 -3.44 -2.09
N GLN A 42 -5.48 -4.22 -2.95
CA GLN A 42 -4.87 -5.39 -3.59
C GLN A 42 -4.09 -4.97 -4.83
N PHE A 43 -2.97 -5.64 -5.05
CA PHE A 43 -2.27 -5.63 -6.34
C PHE A 43 -1.58 -6.97 -6.57
N ARG A 44 -1.23 -7.25 -7.83
CA ARG A 44 -0.38 -8.38 -8.19
C ARG A 44 1.05 -7.90 -8.43
N SER A 45 2.02 -8.59 -7.85
CA SER A 45 3.44 -8.38 -8.14
C SER A 45 3.75 -8.71 -9.61
N LEU A 46 4.86 -8.16 -10.10
CA LEU A 46 5.30 -8.39 -11.47
C LEU A 46 5.58 -9.88 -11.72
N PRO A 47 5.35 -10.38 -12.94
CA PRO A 47 5.80 -11.70 -13.32
C PRO A 47 7.31 -11.79 -13.23
N ALA A 48 7.82 -13.01 -13.04
CA ALA A 48 9.27 -13.23 -13.06
C ALA A 48 9.80 -12.81 -14.43
N ALA A 49 10.93 -12.11 -14.46
CA ALA A 49 11.62 -11.92 -15.72
C ALA A 49 11.96 -13.30 -16.30
N ASP A 50 11.73 -13.47 -17.61
CA ASP A 50 11.94 -14.72 -18.35
C ASP A 50 13.45 -15.00 -18.59
N THR A 51 14.29 -14.65 -17.62
CA THR A 51 15.69 -15.04 -17.59
C THR A 51 15.74 -16.50 -17.16
N ALA A 52 15.82 -17.38 -18.16
CA ALA A 52 15.85 -18.85 -18.11
C ALA A 52 16.80 -19.51 -17.08
N CYS A 53 17.52 -18.74 -16.25
CA CYS A 53 18.43 -19.25 -15.24
C CYS A 53 18.21 -18.72 -13.82
N ASN A 54 17.36 -17.70 -13.56
CA ASN A 54 16.99 -17.26 -12.20
C ASN A 54 15.78 -16.30 -12.27
N PRO A 55 14.64 -16.60 -11.62
CA PRO A 55 13.58 -15.62 -11.45
C PRO A 55 14.10 -14.49 -10.56
N THR A 56 14.16 -13.25 -11.07
CA THR A 56 14.54 -12.09 -10.26
C THR A 56 13.42 -11.81 -9.26
N TRP A 57 13.65 -12.18 -8.00
CA TRP A 57 12.75 -11.85 -6.90
C TRP A 57 13.05 -10.43 -6.47
N LEU A 58 12.01 -9.61 -6.35
CA LEU A 58 12.16 -8.20 -5.97
C LEU A 58 11.98 -8.07 -4.48
N THR A 59 12.87 -7.32 -3.84
CA THR A 59 12.74 -6.94 -2.43
C THR A 59 12.01 -5.61 -2.35
N LEU A 60 10.93 -5.57 -1.58
CA LEU A 60 10.17 -4.35 -1.36
C LEU A 60 11.06 -3.28 -0.71
N ASP A 61 11.09 -2.09 -1.30
CA ASP A 61 11.82 -0.94 -0.78
C ASP A 61 10.91 -0.09 0.11
N PHE A 62 9.85 0.47 -0.49
CA PHE A 62 8.90 1.32 0.21
C PHE A 62 7.57 1.41 -0.53
N VAL A 63 6.59 1.98 0.15
CA VAL A 63 5.25 2.21 -0.37
C VAL A 63 4.86 3.67 -0.11
N ASN A 64 4.42 4.36 -1.17
CA ASN A 64 3.85 5.71 -1.05
C ASN A 64 2.33 5.65 -1.14
N PHE A 65 1.66 6.48 -0.36
CA PHE A 65 0.21 6.62 -0.37
C PHE A 65 -0.20 8.02 0.09
N THR A 66 -1.35 8.51 -0.38
CA THR A 66 -1.77 9.90 -0.14
C THR A 66 -3.03 9.98 0.70
N LEU A 67 -2.95 10.72 1.81
CA LEU A 67 -4.06 10.95 2.73
C LEU A 67 -4.50 12.42 2.70
N ASN A 68 -5.78 12.65 2.92
CA ASN A 68 -6.31 13.94 3.33
C ASN A 68 -6.40 13.96 4.87
N THR A 69 -5.72 14.93 5.48
CA THR A 69 -5.60 15.07 6.93
C THR A 69 -6.09 16.44 7.43
N ILE A 70 -6.63 17.31 6.55
CA ILE A 70 -6.93 18.72 6.89
C ILE A 70 -7.95 18.89 8.01
N ASN A 71 -8.91 17.96 8.12
CA ASN A 71 -10.00 18.03 9.10
C ASN A 71 -9.62 17.37 10.44
N MET A 72 -8.40 16.84 10.56
CA MET A 72 -7.92 16.23 11.79
C MET A 72 -7.51 17.34 12.77
N GLY A 73 -7.86 17.20 14.05
CA GLY A 73 -7.48 18.20 15.06
C GLY A 73 -5.98 18.11 15.37
N GLY A 74 -5.29 19.25 15.43
CA GLY A 74 -3.84 19.31 15.61
C GLY A 74 -3.29 18.89 16.99
N ASN A 75 -4.15 18.58 17.97
CA ASN A 75 -3.76 18.35 19.37
C ASN A 75 -3.77 16.88 19.80
N THR A 76 -3.95 15.94 18.87
CA THR A 76 -4.00 14.50 19.17
C THR A 76 -2.79 13.79 18.59
N SER A 77 -2.14 12.93 19.37
CA SER A 77 -1.07 12.04 18.89
C SER A 77 -1.63 10.99 17.94
N LEU A 78 -1.83 11.39 16.68
CA LEU A 78 -2.39 10.54 15.64
C LEU A 78 -1.28 9.81 14.87
N TRP A 79 -1.54 8.57 14.52
CA TRP A 79 -0.65 7.73 13.75
C TRP A 79 -1.41 6.81 12.81
N LEU A 80 -0.71 6.41 11.76
CA LEU A 80 -1.12 5.38 10.81
C LEU A 80 -0.39 4.09 11.15
N GLN A 81 -1.04 2.96 10.92
CA GLN A 81 -0.42 1.65 10.96
C GLN A 81 -0.63 1.02 9.60
N ALA A 82 0.48 0.77 8.92
CA ALA A 82 0.45 0.20 7.58
C ALA A 82 1.28 -1.07 7.52
N ASP A 83 0.90 -1.95 6.60
CA ASP A 83 1.53 -3.26 6.44
C ASP A 83 1.31 -3.82 5.03
N LEU A 84 2.25 -4.65 4.56
CA LEU A 84 2.11 -5.39 3.30
C LEU A 84 1.98 -6.89 3.60
N CYS A 85 0.87 -7.46 3.15
CA CYS A 85 0.47 -8.82 3.52
C CYS A 85 0.21 -9.67 2.26
N PRO A 86 0.60 -10.95 2.24
CA PRO A 86 0.18 -11.85 1.16
C PRO A 86 -1.35 -12.03 1.18
N SER A 87 -1.93 -12.29 0.02
CA SER A 87 -3.34 -12.67 -0.10
C SER A 87 -3.51 -14.17 0.19
N VAL A 88 -4.40 -14.52 1.13
CA VAL A 88 -4.83 -15.89 1.40
C VAL A 88 -6.34 -15.94 1.28
N ASP A 89 -6.88 -16.86 0.47
CA ASP A 89 -8.32 -16.95 0.16
C ASP A 89 -8.94 -15.63 -0.31
N GLY A 90 -8.14 -14.83 -1.03
CA GLY A 90 -8.55 -13.50 -1.52
C GLY A 90 -8.54 -12.38 -0.48
N LEU A 91 -8.06 -12.63 0.74
CA LEU A 91 -8.08 -11.67 1.85
C LEU A 91 -6.66 -11.30 2.35
N PRO A 92 -6.48 -10.09 2.94
CA PRO A 92 -5.22 -9.73 3.60
C PRO A 92 -4.90 -10.67 4.77
N ASN A 93 -3.72 -11.30 4.75
CA ASN A 93 -3.22 -12.13 5.85
C ASN A 93 -1.98 -11.51 6.52
N CYS A 94 -2.20 -10.58 7.45
CA CYS A 94 -1.15 -9.80 8.12
C CYS A 94 -0.64 -10.45 9.42
N THR A 95 -0.74 -11.77 9.56
CA THR A 95 -0.38 -12.50 10.79
C THR A 95 1.11 -12.53 11.12
N LYS A 96 1.98 -12.15 10.17
CA LYS A 96 3.45 -12.20 10.31
C LYS A 96 4.09 -10.86 10.65
N SER A 97 3.33 -9.77 10.70
CA SER A 97 3.89 -8.45 11.01
C SER A 97 3.93 -8.27 12.52
N ASP A 98 5.02 -8.71 13.14
CA ASP A 98 5.15 -8.70 14.60
C ASP A 98 5.07 -7.28 15.20
N LYS A 99 5.30 -6.22 14.39
CA LYS A 99 5.02 -4.81 14.71
C LYS A 99 4.82 -3.99 13.43
N PRO A 100 3.58 -3.78 12.96
CA PRO A 100 3.36 -2.90 11.82
C PRO A 100 3.82 -1.47 12.17
N ALA A 101 4.53 -0.84 11.23
CA ALA A 101 5.17 0.45 11.47
C ALA A 101 4.11 1.52 11.76
N ARG A 102 4.32 2.26 12.86
CA ARG A 102 3.51 3.44 13.18
C ARG A 102 4.12 4.66 12.52
N ILE A 103 3.34 5.31 11.66
CA ILE A 103 3.73 6.54 10.97
C ILE A 103 2.99 7.69 11.65
N PRO A 104 3.68 8.67 12.27
CA PRO A 104 3.01 9.81 12.88
C PRO A 104 2.28 10.66 11.83
N ILE A 105 1.13 11.23 12.20
CA ILE A 105 0.43 12.23 11.40
C ILE A 105 0.71 13.59 12.04
N ASP A 106 1.74 14.28 11.54
CA ASP A 106 2.18 15.59 12.00
C ASP A 106 1.85 16.73 11.02
N LYS A 107 1.48 16.38 9.78
CA LYS A 107 1.09 17.32 8.73
C LYS A 107 -0.40 17.26 8.43
N PHE A 108 -1.05 18.42 8.47
CA PHE A 108 -2.47 18.61 8.26
C PHE A 108 -2.72 19.37 6.95
N ALA A 109 -3.04 18.65 5.88
CA ALA A 109 -3.31 19.24 4.58
C ALA A 109 -4.32 18.42 3.79
N LYS A 110 -4.88 19.02 2.73
CA LYS A 110 -5.81 18.30 1.82
C LYS A 110 -5.17 17.08 1.17
N ARG A 111 -3.85 17.11 0.95
CA ARG A 111 -3.05 16.03 0.37
C ARG A 111 -1.72 15.96 1.10
N VAL A 112 -1.46 14.84 1.73
CA VAL A 112 -0.19 14.52 2.38
C VAL A 112 0.24 13.15 1.88
N LYS A 113 1.40 13.11 1.22
CA LYS A 113 2.03 11.87 0.80
C LYS A 113 2.79 11.29 1.99
N PHE A 114 2.46 10.07 2.35
CA PHE A 114 3.15 9.27 3.34
C PHE A 114 3.97 8.20 2.65
N GLN A 115 5.09 7.85 3.27
CA GLN A 115 5.98 6.79 2.82
C GLN A 115 6.13 5.78 3.96
N TRP A 116 5.90 4.51 3.63
CA TRP A 116 6.06 3.39 4.54
C TRP A 116 7.22 2.51 4.09
N PHE A 117 8.01 2.05 5.06
CA PHE A 117 9.10 1.11 4.84
C PHE A 117 8.81 -0.18 5.61
N PRO A 118 9.10 -1.35 5.03
CA PRO A 118 8.93 -2.60 5.74
C PRO A 118 9.93 -2.69 6.91
N ALA A 119 9.49 -3.21 8.06
CA ALA A 119 10.34 -3.35 9.25
C ALA A 119 11.46 -4.40 9.08
N SER A 120 11.27 -5.33 8.14
CA SER A 120 12.23 -6.34 7.73
C SER A 120 12.09 -6.56 6.22
N PRO A 121 13.15 -7.00 5.50
CA PRO A 121 13.07 -7.23 4.06
C PRO A 121 11.89 -8.13 3.68
N ILE A 122 11.03 -7.66 2.76
CA ILE A 122 9.91 -8.43 2.22
C ILE A 122 10.24 -8.77 0.77
N VAL A 123 10.41 -10.05 0.47
CA VAL A 123 10.62 -10.51 -0.90
C VAL A 123 9.28 -10.78 -1.56
N LEU A 124 9.04 -10.10 -2.68
CA LEU A 124 7.84 -10.25 -3.49
C LEU A 124 7.97 -11.49 -4.37
N ILE A 125 7.10 -12.47 -4.12
CA ILE A 125 6.96 -13.66 -4.96
C ILE A 125 6.38 -13.21 -6.30
N PRO A 126 6.93 -13.61 -7.44
CA PRO A 126 6.40 -13.21 -8.73
C PRO A 126 4.94 -13.63 -8.97
N SER A 127 4.21 -12.85 -9.76
CA SER A 127 2.80 -13.11 -10.13
C SER A 127 1.86 -13.37 -8.94
N THR A 128 2.17 -12.88 -7.75
CA THR A 128 1.44 -13.15 -6.50
C THR A 128 0.66 -11.92 -6.06
N THR A 129 -0.54 -12.12 -5.50
CA THR A 129 -1.36 -11.02 -4.99
C THR A 129 -1.01 -10.66 -3.56
N TYR A 130 -0.89 -9.36 -3.33
CA TYR A 130 -0.59 -8.75 -2.04
C TYR A 130 -1.64 -7.70 -1.71
N TRP A 131 -1.79 -7.42 -0.42
CA TRP A 131 -2.62 -6.37 0.12
C TRP A 131 -1.77 -5.39 0.91
N PHE A 132 -1.82 -4.11 0.54
CA PHE A 132 -1.31 -3.04 1.39
C PHE A 132 -2.42 -2.51 2.26
N THR A 133 -2.30 -2.67 3.58
CA THR A 133 -3.33 -2.31 4.56
C THR A 133 -2.94 -1.03 5.28
N VAL A 134 -3.91 -0.19 5.61
CA VAL A 134 -3.71 1.03 6.40
C VAL A 134 -4.84 1.18 7.41
N LEU A 135 -4.46 1.37 8.67
CA LEU A 135 -5.31 1.75 9.80
C LEU A 135 -4.81 3.08 10.39
N SER A 136 -5.62 3.70 11.24
CA SER A 136 -5.20 4.84 12.06
C SER A 136 -5.66 4.64 13.50
N ASN A 137 -5.15 5.42 14.45
CA ASN A 137 -5.73 5.47 15.80
C ASN A 137 -6.84 6.52 15.94
N GLY A 138 -7.36 7.06 14.83
CA GLY A 138 -8.44 8.04 14.87
C GLY A 138 -9.76 7.42 15.36
N GLU A 139 -10.48 8.14 16.22
CA GLU A 139 -11.74 7.69 16.81
C GLU A 139 -12.94 8.55 16.39
N VAL A 140 -12.72 9.85 16.19
CA VAL A 140 -13.80 10.80 15.92
C VAL A 140 -14.10 10.82 14.43
N LYS A 141 -15.29 10.34 14.04
CA LYS A 141 -15.72 10.14 12.64
C LYS A 141 -15.42 11.33 11.70
N ASN A 142 -15.64 12.57 12.15
CA ASN A 142 -15.43 13.77 11.32
C ASN A 142 -14.00 14.33 11.38
N LYS A 143 -13.08 13.65 12.06
CA LYS A 143 -11.66 14.01 12.24
C LYS A 143 -10.73 12.85 11.89
N LEU A 144 -11.20 11.94 11.02
CA LEU A 144 -10.41 10.80 10.54
C LEU A 144 -9.54 11.20 9.35
N PRO A 145 -8.35 10.61 9.19
CA PRO A 145 -7.63 10.66 7.93
C PRO A 145 -8.46 9.95 6.85
N ILE A 146 -8.41 10.47 5.62
CA ILE A 146 -9.09 9.89 4.47
C ILE A 146 -8.04 9.44 3.47
N TRP A 147 -7.96 8.14 3.17
CA TRP A 147 -7.08 7.64 2.12
C TRP A 147 -7.72 7.96 0.78
N MET A 148 -7.07 8.88 0.07
CA MET A 148 -7.60 9.45 -1.15
C MET A 148 -7.47 8.45 -2.28
N ASP A 149 -8.49 8.39 -3.12
CA ASP A 149 -8.49 7.55 -4.32
C ASP A 149 -7.43 8.04 -5.32
N GLY A 150 -6.76 7.08 -5.95
CA GLY A 150 -5.84 7.37 -7.05
C GLY A 150 -6.59 7.82 -8.30
N ALA A 151 -5.88 8.47 -9.22
CA ALA A 151 -6.48 8.98 -10.45
C ALA A 151 -6.82 7.88 -11.48
N LYS A 152 -6.30 6.66 -11.31
CA LYS A 152 -6.53 5.57 -12.25
C LYS A 152 -7.84 4.83 -11.94
N GLN A 153 -8.59 4.52 -13.01
CA GLN A 153 -9.75 3.65 -12.95
C GLN A 153 -9.40 2.25 -13.46
N PHE A 154 -9.98 1.24 -12.85
CA PHE A 154 -9.75 -0.17 -13.22
C PHE A 154 -10.99 -0.78 -13.84
N ASN A 155 -10.81 -1.42 -14.99
CA ASN A 155 -11.85 -2.07 -15.77
C ASN A 155 -11.29 -3.34 -16.43
N THR A 156 -12.13 -4.05 -17.15
CA THR A 156 -11.73 -5.29 -17.85
C THR A 156 -10.64 -5.13 -18.90
N VAL A 157 -10.35 -3.90 -19.36
CA VAL A 157 -9.27 -3.64 -20.33
C VAL A 157 -7.92 -3.54 -19.64
N ASN A 158 -7.81 -2.77 -18.56
CA ASN A 158 -6.53 -2.49 -17.88
C ASN A 158 -6.28 -3.32 -16.61
N ASP A 159 -7.28 -4.04 -16.12
CA ASP A 159 -7.17 -5.06 -15.09
C ASP A 159 -8.13 -6.23 -15.38
N PRO A 160 -7.84 -7.04 -16.42
CA PRO A 160 -8.69 -8.16 -16.84
C PRO A 160 -8.80 -9.27 -15.77
N LYS A 161 -7.81 -9.38 -14.88
CA LYS A 161 -7.79 -10.38 -13.80
C LYS A 161 -8.53 -9.93 -12.55
N LYS A 162 -8.92 -8.65 -12.47
CA LYS A 162 -9.60 -8.05 -11.32
C LYS A 162 -8.76 -8.15 -10.04
N ASP A 163 -7.45 -7.98 -10.17
CA ASP A 163 -6.49 -8.09 -9.06
C ASP A 163 -6.32 -6.78 -8.29
N VAL A 164 -6.88 -5.67 -8.78
CA VAL A 164 -6.80 -4.35 -8.13
C VAL A 164 -8.09 -4.04 -7.39
N LEU A 165 -8.14 -4.37 -6.10
CA LEU A 165 -9.37 -4.33 -5.29
C LEU A 165 -9.21 -3.51 -4.02
N LEU A 166 -10.33 -3.12 -3.43
CA LEU A 166 -10.39 -2.61 -2.07
C LEU A 166 -10.89 -3.69 -1.12
N ALA A 167 -10.42 -3.66 0.12
CA ALA A 167 -11.01 -4.38 1.22
C ALA A 167 -11.08 -3.49 2.46
N TYR A 168 -12.02 -3.80 3.36
CA TYR A 168 -12.28 -3.01 4.55
C TYR A 168 -12.49 -3.90 5.78
N THR A 169 -12.13 -3.40 6.94
CA THR A 169 -12.64 -3.93 8.22
C THR A 169 -13.79 -3.06 8.70
N ALA A 170 -14.79 -3.67 9.35
CA ALA A 170 -15.90 -2.94 9.97
C ALA A 170 -15.69 -2.71 11.47
N THR A 171 -14.76 -3.44 12.09
CA THR A 171 -14.42 -3.38 13.52
C THR A 171 -12.92 -3.53 13.71
N GLN A 172 -12.40 -3.02 14.83
CA GLN A 172 -10.97 -3.11 15.16
C GLN A 172 -10.52 -4.57 15.21
N GLY A 173 -9.57 -4.94 14.34
CA GLY A 173 -9.09 -6.31 14.22
C GLY A 173 -10.13 -7.31 13.71
N GLY A 174 -11.26 -6.83 13.18
CA GLY A 174 -12.30 -7.66 12.58
C GLY A 174 -11.88 -8.26 11.23
N PRO A 175 -12.73 -9.14 10.66
CA PRO A 175 -12.45 -9.74 9.37
C PRO A 175 -12.46 -8.69 8.25
N TRP A 176 -11.64 -8.93 7.24
CA TRP A 176 -11.63 -8.16 6.00
C TRP A 176 -12.82 -8.56 5.11
N THR A 177 -13.45 -7.55 4.50
CA THR A 177 -14.46 -7.73 3.45
C THR A 177 -13.94 -7.09 2.17
N VAL A 178 -13.87 -7.85 1.08
CA VAL A 178 -13.44 -7.35 -0.24
C VAL A 178 -14.61 -6.67 -0.95
N ASP A 179 -14.36 -5.51 -1.55
CA ASP A 179 -15.34 -4.84 -2.39
C ASP A 179 -15.53 -5.58 -3.71
N VAL A 180 -16.76 -5.56 -4.21
CA VAL A 180 -17.11 -6.25 -5.46
C VAL A 180 -16.39 -5.57 -6.63
N PRO A 181 -15.70 -6.30 -7.52
CA PRO A 181 -15.00 -5.73 -8.66
C PRO A 181 -15.97 -5.20 -9.72
N ARG A 182 -16.37 -3.94 -9.58
CA ARG A 182 -17.20 -3.20 -10.53
C ARG A 182 -16.36 -2.65 -11.69
N GLU A 183 -17.01 -2.36 -12.81
CA GLU A 183 -16.39 -1.67 -13.93
C GLU A 183 -16.06 -0.23 -13.57
N ASN A 184 -14.93 0.28 -14.08
CA ASN A 184 -14.39 1.63 -13.83
C ASN A 184 -14.26 1.97 -12.34
N ARG A 185 -13.91 0.97 -11.52
CA ARG A 185 -13.72 1.16 -10.08
C ARG A 185 -12.46 1.97 -9.78
N THR A 186 -12.50 2.70 -8.68
CA THR A 186 -11.36 3.41 -8.10
C THR A 186 -10.84 2.63 -6.90
N VAL A 187 -9.53 2.70 -6.68
CA VAL A 187 -8.92 2.25 -5.42
C VAL A 187 -8.08 3.38 -4.82
N SER A 188 -7.65 3.21 -3.58
CA SER A 188 -6.87 4.22 -2.87
C SER A 188 -5.48 4.43 -3.52
N SER A 189 -4.99 5.67 -3.47
CA SER A 189 -3.71 6.08 -4.07
C SER A 189 -2.56 5.31 -3.44
N LEU A 190 -1.81 4.60 -4.28
CA LEU A 190 -0.77 3.68 -3.82
C LEU A 190 0.30 3.54 -4.91
N GLN A 191 1.56 3.64 -4.51
CA GLN A 191 2.72 3.36 -5.34
C GLN A 191 3.66 2.44 -4.58
N VAL A 192 4.05 1.33 -5.19
CA VAL A 192 4.87 0.29 -4.56
C VAL A 192 6.19 0.19 -5.30
N TYR A 193 7.30 0.25 -4.56
CA TYR A 193 8.66 0.26 -5.08
C TYR A 193 9.45 -0.93 -4.56
N ALA A 194 10.23 -1.57 -5.43
CA ALA A 194 11.03 -2.77 -5.10
C ALA A 194 12.31 -2.84 -5.95
N ASN A 195 13.36 -3.50 -5.45
CA ASN A 195 14.65 -3.68 -6.14
C ASN A 195 15.14 -5.13 -6.22
#